data_AF-A0A7S2IHR7-F1
#
_entry.id   AF-A0A7S2IHR7-F1
#
_cell.length_a   1.000
_cell.length_b   1.000
_cell.length_c   1.000
_cell.angle_alpha   90.00
_cell.angle_beta   90.00
_cell.angle_gamma   90.00
#
_symmetry.space_group_name_H-M   'P 1'
#
loop_
_entity.id
_entity.type
_entity.pdbx_description
1 polymer ?
#
loop_
_entity_poly.entity_id
_entity_poly.type
_entity_poly.pdbx_seq_one_letter_code
_entity_poly.pdbx_strand_id
1 'polypeptide(L)'
;MIPVLRKAEHIGHHASTLLCALATASAGGPHFPYYVPFFFAYIEISSVPLTLVDLFRSVPGLAQSAIGSTINEVVRVLFVVSFLFLRCIIFPQVMFTKLWPDMLAAYTAGDVRMAPLAFGYQFVASAFLMFLQLFWGY
;
A
#
# COMPACT_ATOMS: atom_id res chain seq x y z
N MET A 1 8.31 -3.84 22.81
CA MET A 1 8.16 -4.03 21.34
C MET A 1 6.84 -4.76 21.08
N ILE A 2 5.91 -4.16 20.33
CA ILE A 2 4.50 -4.57 20.23
C ILE A 2 4.37 -5.90 19.42
N PRO A 3 3.80 -6.99 19.98
CA PRO A 3 3.76 -8.31 19.33
C PRO A 3 3.06 -8.36 17.96
N VAL A 4 2.03 -7.51 17.76
CA VAL A 4 1.28 -7.44 16.49
C VAL A 4 2.17 -7.05 15.30
N LEU A 5 3.24 -6.27 15.54
CA LEU A 5 4.17 -5.82 14.49
C LEU A 5 5.09 -6.94 13.99
N ARG A 6 5.10 -8.12 14.64
CA ARG A 6 5.98 -9.25 14.30
C ARG A 6 5.28 -10.34 13.51
N LYS A 7 4.00 -10.17 13.19
CA LYS A 7 3.32 -11.14 12.35
C LYS A 7 3.94 -11.13 10.94
N ALA A 8 3.99 -12.30 10.31
CA ALA A 8 4.68 -12.50 9.05
C ALA A 8 4.16 -11.56 7.95
N GLU A 9 2.86 -11.27 7.94
CA GLU A 9 2.23 -10.35 7.00
C GLU A 9 2.72 -8.91 7.14
N HIS A 10 2.98 -8.42 8.35
CA HIS A 10 3.47 -7.05 8.57
C HIS A 10 4.96 -6.95 8.24
N ILE A 11 5.75 -7.96 8.60
CA ILE A 11 7.17 -8.03 8.22
C ILE A 11 7.30 -8.08 6.70
N GLY A 12 6.51 -8.94 6.05
CA GLY A 12 6.45 -9.06 4.60
C GLY A 12 6.05 -7.74 3.94
N HIS A 13 5.01 -7.07 4.45
CA HIS A 13 4.61 -5.75 3.97
C HIS A 13 5.77 -4.76 3.99
N HIS A 14 6.42 -4.57 5.14
CA HIS A 14 7.51 -3.60 5.25
C HIS A 14 8.73 -3.96 4.39
N ALA A 15 9.09 -5.25 4.33
CA ALA A 15 10.17 -5.73 3.49
C ALA A 15 9.89 -5.50 2.01
N SER A 16 8.68 -5.83 1.54
CA SER A 16 8.28 -5.60 0.14
C SER A 16 8.16 -4.12 -0.19
N THR A 17 7.65 -3.30 0.71
CA THR A 17 7.60 -1.83 0.57
C THR A 17 9.02 -1.25 0.43
N LEU A 18 9.98 -1.73 1.24
CA LEU A 18 11.39 -1.35 1.12
C LEU A 18 11.99 -1.79 -0.22
N LEU A 19 11.74 -3.03 -0.65
CA LEU A 19 12.19 -3.52 -1.95
C LEU A 19 11.63 -2.65 -3.08
N CYS A 20 10.34 -2.29 -3.05
CA CYS A 20 9.75 -1.38 -4.03
C CYS A 20 10.43 -0.01 -4.05
N ALA A 21 10.77 0.53 -2.87
CA ALA A 21 11.47 1.81 -2.75
C ALA A 21 12.88 1.72 -3.34
N LEU A 22 13.61 0.65 -3.04
CA LEU A 22 14.96 0.41 -3.55
C LEU A 22 14.99 0.20 -5.06
N ALA A 23 14.03 -0.54 -5.64
CA ALA A 23 13.88 -0.64 -7.10
C ALA A 23 13.65 0.71 -7.73
N THR A 24 12.76 1.51 -7.14
CA THR A 24 12.49 2.83 -7.70
C THR A 24 13.72 3.74 -7.63
N ALA A 25 14.46 3.70 -6.53
CA ALA A 25 15.69 4.46 -6.36
C ALA A 25 16.83 3.97 -7.28
N SER A 26 16.94 2.66 -7.51
CA SER A 26 18.03 2.05 -8.30
C SER A 26 17.75 1.99 -9.80
N ALA A 27 16.51 2.22 -10.24
CA ALA A 27 16.08 2.03 -11.61
C ALA A 27 16.78 2.91 -12.63
N GLY A 28 17.07 4.16 -12.26
CA GLY A 28 17.40 5.22 -13.21
C GLY A 28 16.27 5.49 -14.21
N GLY A 29 16.10 6.76 -14.60
CA GLY A 29 15.04 7.17 -15.53
C GLY A 29 13.71 7.53 -14.83
N PRO A 30 12.78 8.17 -15.56
CA PRO A 30 11.59 8.81 -14.97
C PRO A 30 10.43 7.84 -14.68
N HIS A 31 10.44 6.65 -15.27
CA HIS A 31 9.26 5.76 -15.34
C HIS A 31 8.88 5.13 -14.00
N PHE A 32 9.84 4.72 -13.19
CA PHE A 32 9.57 4.14 -11.86
C PHE A 32 9.24 5.18 -10.80
N PRO A 33 10.00 6.30 -10.70
CA PRO A 33 9.63 7.41 -9.82
C PRO A 33 8.20 7.92 -10.03
N TYR A 34 7.66 7.83 -11.25
CA TYR A 34 6.28 8.20 -11.55
C TYR A 34 5.23 7.44 -10.71
N TYR A 35 5.47 6.16 -10.42
CA TYR A 35 4.55 5.33 -9.63
C TYR A 35 4.78 5.41 -8.11
N VAL A 36 5.82 6.10 -7.64
CA VAL A 36 6.10 6.25 -6.19
C VAL A 36 4.94 6.88 -5.44
N PRO A 37 4.35 8.01 -5.89
CA PRO A 37 3.22 8.60 -5.16
C PRO A 37 2.04 7.65 -5.06
N PHE A 38 1.88 6.74 -6.02
CA PHE A 38 0.81 5.75 -5.98
C PHE A 38 1.02 4.72 -4.86
N PHE A 39 2.20 4.09 -4.82
CA PHE A 39 2.52 3.05 -3.83
C PHE A 39 2.72 3.56 -2.41
N PHE A 40 3.31 4.75 -2.26
CA PHE A 40 3.74 5.24 -0.94
C PHE A 40 2.85 6.34 -0.38
N ALA A 41 1.89 6.85 -1.16
CA ALA A 41 0.96 7.88 -0.68
C ALA A 41 -0.50 7.55 -1.01
N TYR A 42 -0.85 7.31 -2.28
CA TYR A 42 -2.25 7.20 -2.69
C TYR A 42 -2.96 6.00 -2.05
N ILE A 43 -2.37 4.80 -2.10
CA ILE A 43 -2.96 3.62 -1.46
C ILE A 43 -2.95 3.73 0.08
N GLU A 44 -2.11 4.60 0.64
CA GLU A 44 -2.02 4.88 2.07
C GLU A 44 -3.06 5.89 2.58
N ILE A 45 -3.86 6.52 1.71
CA ILE A 45 -4.91 7.46 2.12
C ILE A 45 -5.92 6.80 3.07
N SER A 46 -6.25 5.51 2.87
CA SER A 46 -7.13 4.77 3.78
C SER A 46 -6.51 4.53 5.16
N SER A 47 -5.21 4.76 5.36
CA SER A 47 -4.57 4.71 6.68
C SER A 47 -4.97 5.89 7.55
N VAL A 48 -5.38 7.03 6.97
CA VAL A 48 -5.85 8.20 7.74
C VAL A 48 -7.06 7.84 8.60
N PRO A 49 -8.20 7.34 8.06
CA PRO A 49 -9.30 6.91 8.91
C PRO A 49 -8.93 5.72 9.81
N LEU A 50 -8.03 4.81 9.38
CA LEU A 50 -7.55 3.71 10.24
C LEU A 50 -6.87 4.21 11.52
N THR A 51 -5.97 5.20 11.41
CA THR A 51 -5.30 5.78 12.59
C THR A 51 -6.28 6.38 13.57
N LEU A 52 -7.39 6.96 13.08
CA LEU A 52 -8.47 7.45 13.94
C LEU A 52 -9.24 6.30 14.60
N VAL A 53 -9.54 5.21 13.87
CA VAL A 53 -10.14 3.99 14.48
C VAL A 53 -9.26 3.49 15.64
N ASP A 54 -7.95 3.41 15.42
CA ASP A 54 -7.00 2.94 16.43
C ASP A 54 -6.89 3.90 17.61
N LEU A 55 -7.03 5.21 17.38
CA LEU A 55 -7.09 6.22 18.44
C LEU A 55 -8.33 6.01 19.33
N PHE A 56 -9.52 5.85 18.75
CA PHE A 56 -10.74 5.57 19.50
C PHE A 56 -10.67 4.24 20.28
N ARG A 57 -10.01 3.22 19.71
CA ARG A 57 -9.76 1.95 20.40
C ARG A 57 -8.80 2.10 21.59
N SER A 58 -7.77 2.93 21.42
CA SER A 58 -6.72 3.13 22.44
C SER A 58 -7.14 4.09 23.55
N VAL A 59 -8.08 5.00 23.28
CA VAL A 59 -8.61 5.98 24.24
C VAL A 59 -10.14 5.88 24.30
N PRO A 60 -10.70 4.89 25.03
CA PRO A 60 -12.15 4.64 25.06
C PRO A 60 -12.98 5.85 25.53
N GLY A 61 -12.38 6.75 26.31
CA GLY A 61 -12.99 8.01 26.75
C GLY A 61 -13.49 8.88 25.60
N LEU A 62 -12.84 8.82 24.43
CA LEU A 62 -13.25 9.58 23.25
C LEU A 62 -14.62 9.16 22.72
N ALA A 63 -15.01 7.90 22.90
CA ALA A 63 -16.29 7.37 22.41
C ALA A 63 -17.45 7.46 23.42
N GLN A 64 -17.20 7.96 24.64
CA GLN A 64 -18.21 7.99 25.71
C GLN A 64 -19.30 9.05 25.49
N SER A 65 -19.00 10.11 24.75
CA SER A 65 -19.99 11.11 24.38
C SER A 65 -20.78 10.69 23.14
N ALA A 66 -22.02 11.18 22.99
CA ALA A 66 -22.84 10.91 21.80
C ALA A 66 -22.15 11.32 20.49
N ILE A 67 -21.48 12.47 20.51
CA ILE A 67 -20.69 12.98 19.36
C ILE A 67 -19.51 12.05 19.09
N GLY A 68 -18.74 11.70 20.13
CA GLY A 68 -17.58 10.83 20.01
C GLY A 68 -17.92 9.43 19.49
N SER A 69 -19.01 8.85 19.97
CA SER A 69 -19.54 7.57 19.47
C SER A 69 -19.92 7.65 17.99
N THR A 70 -20.59 8.74 17.58
CA THR A 70 -20.96 8.99 16.19
C THR A 70 -19.71 9.11 15.29
N ILE A 71 -18.71 9.89 15.73
CA ILE A 71 -17.46 10.06 14.97
C ILE A 71 -16.74 8.71 14.82
N ASN A 72 -16.66 7.92 15.89
CA ASN A 72 -16.02 6.60 15.85
C ASN A 72 -16.68 5.70 14.78
N GLU A 73 -18.01 5.67 14.73
CA GLU A 73 -18.73 4.86 13.74
C GLU A 73 -18.50 5.37 12.31
N VAL A 74 -18.57 6.69 12.09
CA VAL A 74 -18.28 7.31 10.79
C VAL A 74 -16.86 6.98 10.32
N VAL A 75 -15.87 7.11 11.20
CA VAL A 75 -14.47 6.82 10.89
C VAL A 75 -14.26 5.35 10.54
N ARG A 76 -14.92 4.42 11.23
CA ARG A 76 -14.87 2.99 10.90
C ARG A 76 -15.45 2.71 9.52
N VAL A 77 -16.59 3.31 9.18
CA VAL A 77 -17.20 3.20 7.85
C VAL A 77 -16.28 3.79 6.78
N LEU A 78 -15.74 4.99 7.01
CA LEU A 78 -14.80 5.63 6.10
C LEU A 78 -13.55 4.78 5.87
N PHE A 79 -13.01 4.15 6.92
CA PHE A 79 -11.89 3.23 6.78
C PHE A 79 -12.24 2.06 5.86
N VAL A 80 -13.34 1.35 6.13
CA VAL A 80 -13.72 0.17 5.33
C VAL A 80 -13.96 0.55 3.87
N VAL A 81 -14.72 1.61 3.61
CA VAL A 81 -15.04 2.05 2.24
C VAL A 81 -13.77 2.48 1.50
N SER A 82 -12.93 3.32 2.12
CA SER A 82 -11.69 3.78 1.49
C SER A 82 -10.67 2.66 1.30
N PHE A 83 -10.55 1.73 2.25
CA PHE A 83 -9.66 0.58 2.15
C PHE A 83 -10.06 -0.32 0.98
N LEU A 84 -11.32 -0.73 0.91
CA LEU A 84 -11.81 -1.60 -0.16
C LEU A 84 -11.68 -0.93 -1.52
N PHE A 85 -12.07 0.34 -1.63
CA PHE A 85 -12.00 1.05 -2.89
C PHE A 85 -10.56 1.29 -3.34
N LEU A 86 -9.73 1.92 -2.52
CA LEU A 86 -8.38 2.31 -2.92
C LEU A 86 -7.44 1.11 -3.03
N ARG A 87 -7.50 0.16 -2.08
CA ARG A 87 -6.52 -0.92 -1.97
C ARG A 87 -6.97 -2.24 -2.57
N CYS A 88 -8.26 -2.54 -2.58
CA CYS A 88 -8.77 -3.80 -3.16
C CYS A 88 -9.28 -3.64 -4.59
N ILE A 89 -9.59 -2.42 -5.04
CA ILE A 89 -10.07 -2.16 -6.42
C ILE A 89 -9.05 -1.35 -7.22
N ILE A 90 -8.79 -0.12 -6.82
CA ILE A 90 -7.92 0.79 -7.59
C ILE A 90 -6.49 0.24 -7.65
N PHE A 91 -5.97 -0.29 -6.54
CA PHE A 91 -4.62 -0.83 -6.52
C PHE A 91 -4.41 -1.97 -7.53
N PRO A 92 -5.17 -3.09 -7.49
CA PRO A 92 -5.08 -4.11 -8.54
C PRO A 92 -5.28 -3.55 -9.95
N GLN A 93 -6.27 -2.67 -10.15
CA GLN A 93 -6.52 -2.10 -11.47
C GLN A 93 -5.27 -1.40 -12.04
N VAL A 94 -4.63 -0.52 -11.28
CA VAL A 94 -3.42 0.20 -11.72
C VAL A 94 -2.25 -0.77 -11.91
N MET A 95 -2.12 -1.79 -11.06
CA MET A 95 -1.11 -2.83 -11.23
C MET A 95 -1.20 -3.52 -12.60
N PHE A 96 -2.39 -4.02 -12.95
CA PHE A 96 -2.61 -4.76 -14.18
C PHE A 96 -2.62 -3.88 -15.43
N THR A 97 -3.16 -2.66 -15.34
CA THR A 97 -3.39 -1.81 -16.53
C THR A 97 -2.30 -0.79 -16.80
N LYS A 98 -1.44 -0.50 -15.82
CA LYS A 98 -0.44 0.58 -15.90
C LYS A 98 0.93 0.09 -15.52
N LEU A 99 1.14 -0.26 -14.24
CA LEU A 99 2.49 -0.54 -13.75
C LEU A 99 3.15 -1.71 -14.46
N TRP A 100 2.55 -2.91 -14.44
CA TRP A 100 3.21 -4.08 -15.03
C TRP A 100 3.39 -3.97 -16.56
N PRO A 101 2.41 -3.46 -17.33
CA PRO A 101 2.63 -3.15 -18.74
C PRO A 101 3.78 -2.17 -18.97
N ASP A 102 3.83 -1.05 -18.24
CA ASP A 102 4.87 -0.04 -18.40
C ASP A 102 6.25 -0.56 -17.98
N MET A 103 6.30 -1.36 -16.91
CA MET A 103 7.51 -2.07 -16.48
C MET A 103 8.03 -2.98 -17.59
N LEU A 104 7.16 -3.80 -18.19
CA LEU A 104 7.54 -4.73 -19.26
C LEU A 104 7.99 -3.96 -20.51
N ALA A 105 7.27 -2.90 -20.88
CA ALA A 105 7.64 -2.03 -22.00
C ALA A 105 9.03 -1.43 -21.78
N ALA A 106 9.30 -0.84 -20.62
CA ALA A 106 10.59 -0.28 -20.27
C ALA A 106 11.71 -1.34 -20.29
N TYR A 107 11.43 -2.55 -19.80
CA TYR A 107 12.36 -3.69 -19.85
C TYR A 107 12.70 -4.11 -21.28
N THR A 108 11.69 -4.30 -22.13
CA THR A 108 11.87 -4.73 -23.53
C THR A 108 12.52 -3.66 -24.41
N ALA A 109 12.30 -2.39 -24.11
CA ALA A 109 12.91 -1.27 -24.83
C ALA A 109 14.40 -1.06 -24.49
N GLY A 110 14.92 -1.73 -23.46
CA GLY A 110 16.28 -1.48 -22.96
C GLY A 110 16.45 -0.10 -22.31
N ASP A 111 15.36 0.62 -22.04
CA ASP A 111 15.35 1.94 -21.38
C ASP A 111 15.57 1.83 -19.85
N VAL A 112 15.55 0.61 -19.34
CA VAL A 112 15.93 0.32 -17.98
C VAL A 112 17.44 0.36 -17.82
N ARG A 113 17.93 1.37 -17.10
CA ARG A 113 19.20 1.27 -16.37
C ARG A 113 19.11 0.27 -15.20
N MET A 114 17.92 -0.28 -14.93
CA MET A 114 17.70 -1.34 -13.96
C MET A 114 18.54 -2.56 -14.33
N ALA A 115 19.37 -3.02 -13.39
CA ALA A 115 19.86 -4.39 -13.43
C ALA A 115 18.65 -5.35 -13.52
N PRO A 116 18.70 -6.46 -14.29
CA PRO A 116 17.60 -7.42 -14.41
C PRO A 116 17.03 -7.89 -13.05
N LEU A 117 17.85 -7.91 -12.01
CA LEU A 117 17.44 -8.19 -10.64
C LEU A 117 16.44 -7.18 -10.08
N ALA A 118 16.59 -5.89 -10.39
CA ALA A 118 15.72 -4.82 -9.91
C ALA A 118 14.33 -4.83 -10.53
N PHE A 119 14.25 -5.20 -11.80
CA PHE A 119 12.98 -5.52 -12.44
C PHE A 119 12.28 -6.71 -11.75
N GLY A 120 13.02 -7.79 -11.53
CA GLY A 120 12.48 -9.02 -10.92
C GLY A 120 11.94 -8.79 -9.51
N TYR A 121 12.73 -8.19 -8.61
CA TYR A 121 12.25 -7.97 -7.24
C TYR A 121 11.14 -6.93 -7.16
N GLN A 122 11.09 -5.91 -8.04
CA GLN A 122 9.96 -4.97 -8.09
C GLN A 122 8.67 -5.68 -8.46
N PHE A 123 8.69 -6.55 -9.48
CA PHE A 123 7.51 -7.30 -9.89
C PHE A 123 6.99 -8.17 -8.75
N VAL A 124 7.88 -8.95 -8.11
CA VAL A 124 7.53 -9.83 -6.99
C VAL A 124 7.03 -9.04 -5.77
N ALA A 125 7.73 -7.99 -5.37
CA ALA A 125 7.36 -7.19 -4.21
C ALA A 125 6.01 -6.48 -4.41
N SER A 126 5.79 -5.89 -5.60
CA SER A 126 4.53 -5.22 -5.91
C SER A 126 3.35 -6.19 -6.02
N ALA A 127 3.54 -7.39 -6.59
CA ALA A 127 2.54 -8.45 -6.60
C ALA A 127 2.20 -8.92 -5.18
N PHE A 128 3.22 -9.18 -4.36
CA PHE A 128 3.03 -9.55 -2.96
C PHE A 128 2.23 -8.50 -2.19
N LEU A 129 2.58 -7.21 -2.34
CA LEU A 129 1.85 -6.11 -1.70
C LEU A 129 0.39 -6.05 -2.14
N MET A 130 0.11 -6.22 -3.44
CA MET A 130 -1.26 -6.24 -3.98
C MET A 130 -2.07 -7.39 -3.37
N PHE A 131 -1.54 -8.62 -3.40
CA PHE A 131 -2.23 -9.77 -2.81
C PHE A 131 -2.40 -9.63 -1.31
N LEU A 132 -1.45 -8.99 -0.62
CA LEU A 132 -1.57 -8.74 0.80
C LEU A 132 -2.71 -7.75 1.11
N GLN A 133 -2.92 -6.73 0.28
CA GLN A 133 -4.07 -5.83 0.44
C GLN A 133 -5.40 -6.57 0.22
N LEU A 134 -5.45 -7.49 -0.75
CA LEU A 134 -6.63 -8.33 -0.98
C LEU A 134 -6.89 -9.28 0.19
N PHE A 135 -5.83 -9.88 0.75
CA PHE A 135 -5.93 -10.74 1.93
C PHE A 135 -6.46 -10.01 3.16
N TRP A 136 -6.03 -8.76 3.38
CA TRP A 136 -6.56 -7.95 4.49
C TRP A 136 -8.00 -7.46 4.27
N GLY A 137 -8.46 -7.43 3.03
CA GLY A 137 -9.84 -7.04 2.68
C GLY A 137 -10.87 -8.18 2.74
N TYR A 138 -10.41 -9.43 2.82
CA TYR A 138 -11.23 -10.64 2.97
C TYR A 138 -11.54 -10.90 4.45
#